data_AF-A0A9E5URN0-F1
#
_entry.id   AF-A0A9E5URN0-F1
#
_cell.length_a   1.000
_cell.length_b   1.000
_cell.length_c   1.000
_cell.angle_alpha   90.00
_cell.angle_beta   90.00
_cell.angle_gamma   90.00
#
_symmetry.space_group_name_H-M   'P 1'
#
loop_
_entity.id
_entity.type
_entity.pdbx_description
1 polymer ?
#
loop_
_entity_poly.entity_id
_entity_poly.type
_entity_poly.pdbx_seq_one_letter_code
_entity_poly.pdbx_strand_id
1 'polypeptide(L)'
;MGGGFLLVGGLMYAFKSFWVGLYQKSTPASNLFFDYLLPFVFCLMILHLAESYARIHLQTVVSAFYKEVLLKVVILLSLLAFAGGFIRFEQLVGWRLSAFGVAGLGIFWFLSQRGWLRWGNPFRLYRANSCAKWWFMAALLCWAG
;
A
#
# COMPACT_ATOMS: atom_id res chain seq x y z
N MET A 1 -14.52 9.34 4.27
CA MET A 1 -13.54 8.47 3.59
C MET A 1 -13.62 6.99 3.98
N GLY A 2 -14.50 6.55 4.89
CA GLY A 2 -14.68 5.11 5.20
C GLY A 2 -15.53 4.31 4.19
N GLY A 3 -16.23 4.99 3.27
CA GLY A 3 -17.17 4.34 2.34
C GLY A 3 -16.52 3.35 1.37
N GLY A 4 -15.41 3.73 0.71
CA GLY A 4 -14.72 2.82 -0.21
C GLY A 4 -14.09 1.61 0.49
N PHE A 5 -13.68 1.78 1.73
CA PHE A 5 -13.08 0.74 2.56
C PHE A 5 -14.10 -0.31 3.03
N LEU A 6 -15.27 0.14 3.49
CA LEU A 6 -16.38 -0.73 3.84
C LEU A 6 -16.97 -1.42 2.60
N LEU A 7 -16.97 -0.73 1.46
CA LEU A 7 -17.46 -1.29 0.19
C LEU A 7 -16.55 -2.41 -0.32
N VAL A 8 -15.23 -2.19 -0.40
CA VAL A 8 -14.29 -3.22 -0.88
C VAL A 8 -14.18 -4.39 0.11
N GLY A 9 -14.10 -4.10 1.41
CA GLY A 9 -14.08 -5.13 2.45
C GLY A 9 -15.36 -5.96 2.47
N GLY A 10 -16.52 -5.30 2.36
CA GLY A 10 -17.82 -5.95 2.28
C GLY A 10 -17.98 -6.80 1.01
N LEU A 11 -17.53 -6.31 -0.14
CA LEU A 11 -17.57 -7.03 -1.41
C LEU A 11 -16.71 -8.30 -1.38
N MET A 12 -15.50 -8.22 -0.83
CA MET A 12 -14.64 -9.40 -0.66
C MET A 12 -15.22 -10.41 0.33
N TYR A 13 -15.81 -9.95 1.43
CA TYR A 13 -16.46 -10.84 2.40
C TYR A 13 -17.66 -11.56 1.77
N ALA A 14 -18.49 -10.85 1.00
CA ALA A 14 -19.62 -11.43 0.27
C ALA A 14 -19.18 -12.47 -0.77
N PHE A 15 -18.06 -12.23 -1.46
CA PHE A 15 -17.51 -13.17 -2.44
C PHE A 15 -16.72 -14.32 -1.82
N LYS A 16 -16.38 -14.28 -0.53
CA LYS A 16 -15.59 -15.33 0.15
C LYS A 16 -16.18 -16.73 -0.09
N SER A 17 -17.49 -16.86 0.09
CA SER A 17 -18.23 -18.13 -0.05
C SER A 17 -18.14 -18.69 -1.47
N PHE A 18 -18.16 -17.82 -2.49
CA PHE A 18 -18.02 -18.20 -3.89
C PHE A 18 -16.62 -18.75 -4.19
N TRP A 19 -15.58 -18.08 -3.70
CA TRP A 19 -14.20 -18.51 -3.87
C TRP A 19 -13.90 -19.83 -3.15
N VAL A 20 -14.37 -19.98 -1.90
CA VAL A 20 -14.20 -21.21 -1.12
C VAL A 20 -14.86 -22.41 -1.81
N GLY A 21 -16.06 -22.24 -2.38
CA GLY A 21 -16.75 -23.30 -3.12
C GLY A 21 -16.03 -23.74 -4.40
N LEU A 22 -15.31 -22.83 -5.06
CA LEU A 22 -14.57 -23.09 -6.30
C LEU A 22 -13.27 -23.88 -6.04
N TYR A 23 -12.60 -23.60 -4.92
CA TYR A 23 -11.29 -24.18 -4.58
C TYR A 23 -11.34 -25.36 -3.61
N GLN A 24 -12.50 -25.66 -3.01
CA GLN A 24 -12.71 -26.80 -2.12
C GLN A 24 -12.29 -28.15 -2.71
N LYS A 25 -12.35 -28.31 -4.04
CA LYS A 25 -12.02 -29.57 -4.72
C LYS A 25 -10.52 -29.77 -5.01
N SER A 26 -9.69 -28.73 -4.94
CA SER A 26 -8.33 -28.80 -5.50
C SER A 26 -7.22 -28.95 -4.46
N THR A 27 -7.29 -28.32 -3.28
CA THR A 27 -6.30 -28.54 -2.20
C THR A 27 -6.72 -27.88 -0.86
N PRO A 28 -6.62 -28.56 0.30
CA PRO A 28 -6.92 -27.96 1.61
C PRO A 28 -6.02 -26.76 1.97
N ALA A 29 -4.78 -26.71 1.44
CA ALA A 29 -3.87 -25.58 1.63
C ALA A 29 -4.40 -24.27 1.01
N SER A 30 -5.22 -24.35 -0.04
CA SER A 30 -5.74 -23.16 -0.74
C SER A 30 -6.77 -22.41 0.11
N ASN A 31 -7.56 -23.12 0.92
CA ASN A 31 -8.57 -22.50 1.78
C ASN A 31 -7.96 -21.65 2.89
N LEU A 32 -6.89 -22.15 3.53
CA LEU A 32 -6.14 -21.39 4.53
C LEU A 32 -5.56 -20.10 3.93
N PHE A 33 -5.11 -20.15 2.67
CA PHE A 33 -4.56 -18.99 1.99
C PHE A 33 -5.60 -17.88 1.77
N PHE A 34 -6.84 -18.25 1.45
CA PHE A 34 -7.93 -17.28 1.25
C PHE A 34 -8.29 -16.50 2.51
N ASP A 35 -8.20 -17.12 3.70
CA ASP A 35 -8.44 -16.42 4.96
C ASP A 35 -7.35 -15.37 5.26
N TYR A 36 -6.09 -15.61 4.87
CA TYR A 36 -5.00 -14.63 5.00
C TYR A 36 -4.97 -13.60 3.88
N LEU A 37 -5.57 -13.89 2.73
CA LEU A 37 -5.58 -12.99 1.58
C LEU A 37 -6.34 -11.69 1.86
N LEU A 38 -7.47 -11.80 2.56
CA LEU A 38 -8.35 -10.67 2.88
C LEU A 38 -7.67 -9.61 3.76
N PRO A 39 -7.08 -9.95 4.92
CA PRO A 39 -6.34 -8.97 5.73
C PRO A 39 -5.07 -8.47 5.03
N PHE A 40 -4.49 -9.27 4.12
CA PHE A 40 -3.32 -8.87 3.35
C PHE A 40 -3.63 -7.79 2.33
N VAL A 41 -4.68 -7.97 1.53
CA VAL A 41 -5.15 -6.97 0.58
C VAL A 41 -5.53 -5.68 1.29
N PHE A 42 -6.11 -5.79 2.49
CA PHE A 42 -6.44 -4.65 3.33
C PHE A 42 -5.21 -3.84 3.78
N CYS A 43 -4.17 -4.52 4.30
CA CYS A 43 -2.92 -3.85 4.67
C CYS A 43 -2.26 -3.19 3.46
N LEU A 44 -2.26 -3.86 2.30
CA LEU A 44 -1.76 -3.29 1.05
C LEU A 44 -2.50 -2.02 0.65
N MET A 45 -3.83 -1.99 0.76
CA MET A 45 -4.64 -0.82 0.41
C MET A 45 -4.29 0.38 1.30
N ILE A 46 -4.16 0.16 2.62
CA ILE A 46 -3.76 1.19 3.58
C ILE A 46 -2.35 1.71 3.27
N LEU A 47 -1.40 0.81 3.01
CA LEU A 47 -0.04 1.17 2.66
C LEU A 47 -0.01 2.03 1.39
N HIS A 48 -0.70 1.62 0.32
CA HIS A 48 -0.78 2.38 -0.93
C HIS A 48 -1.46 3.72 -0.78
N LEU A 49 -2.48 3.81 0.07
CA LEU A 49 -3.13 5.08 0.37
C LEU A 49 -2.15 6.01 1.09
N ALA A 50 -1.51 5.54 2.17
CA ALA A 50 -0.50 6.29 2.92
C ALA A 50 0.67 6.73 2.02
N GLU A 51 1.11 5.86 1.12
CA GLU A 51 2.15 6.15 0.12
C GLU A 51 1.71 7.25 -0.87
N SER A 52 0.46 7.22 -1.32
CA SER A 52 -0.07 8.23 -2.23
C SER A 52 -0.18 9.58 -1.56
N TYR A 53 -0.56 9.63 -0.27
CA TYR A 53 -0.50 10.84 0.53
C TYR A 53 0.95 11.32 0.76
N ALA A 54 1.87 10.39 1.08
CA ALA A 54 3.27 10.70 1.27
C ALA A 54 3.91 11.28 0.00
N ARG A 55 3.60 10.78 -1.21
CA ARG A 55 4.13 11.33 -2.46
C ARG A 55 3.73 12.79 -2.74
N ILE A 56 2.59 13.24 -2.22
CA ILE A 56 2.11 14.61 -2.43
C ILE A 56 2.80 15.58 -1.46
N HIS A 57 3.15 15.12 -0.25
CA HIS A 57 3.57 15.97 0.86
C HIS A 57 5.05 15.82 1.24
N LEU A 58 5.63 14.64 0.99
CA LEU A 58 7.03 14.29 1.24
C LEU A 58 7.75 14.05 -0.10
N GLN A 59 9.07 14.18 -0.08
CA GLN A 59 9.92 13.81 -1.21
C GLN A 59 9.62 12.35 -1.61
N THR A 60 9.38 12.13 -2.91
CA THR A 60 9.07 10.82 -3.52
C THR A 60 10.03 9.71 -3.08
N VAL A 61 11.28 10.09 -2.77
CA VAL A 61 12.36 9.20 -2.34
C VAL A 61 12.04 8.47 -1.03
N VAL A 62 11.49 9.15 -0.02
CA VAL A 62 11.21 8.52 1.30
C VAL A 62 10.13 7.45 1.14
N SER A 63 9.08 7.78 0.40
CA SER A 63 7.99 6.85 0.11
C SER A 63 8.46 5.62 -0.68
N ALA A 64 9.38 5.82 -1.63
CA ALA A 64 9.98 4.73 -2.41
C ALA A 64 10.90 3.84 -1.56
N PHE A 65 11.66 4.42 -0.63
CA PHE A 65 12.59 3.68 0.24
C PHE A 65 11.88 2.64 1.12
N TYR A 66 10.74 3.00 1.73
CA TYR A 66 9.97 2.04 2.55
C TYR A 66 9.46 0.85 1.74
N LYS A 67 9.00 1.09 0.50
CA LYS A 67 8.46 0.04 -0.38
C LYS A 67 9.56 -0.83 -0.97
N GLU A 68 10.60 -0.22 -1.50
CA GLU A 68 11.61 -0.94 -2.26
C GLU A 68 12.71 -1.53 -1.40
N VAL A 69 13.11 -0.86 -0.34
CA VAL A 69 14.24 -1.32 0.48
C VAL A 69 13.70 -2.07 1.68
N LEU A 70 12.93 -1.41 2.53
CA LEU A 70 12.52 -2.00 3.81
C LEU A 70 11.62 -3.23 3.61
N LEU A 71 10.59 -3.13 2.78
CA LEU A 71 9.71 -4.26 2.48
C LEU A 71 10.42 -5.42 1.77
N LYS A 72 11.27 -5.14 0.78
CA LYS A 72 11.99 -6.21 0.05
C LYS A 72 13.00 -6.92 0.95
N VAL A 73 13.70 -6.20 1.83
CA VAL A 73 14.63 -6.80 2.79
C VAL A 73 13.88 -7.71 3.76
N VAL A 74 12.73 -7.26 4.29
CA VAL A 74 11.91 -8.09 5.20
C VAL A 74 11.38 -9.33 4.48
N ILE A 75 10.91 -9.19 3.23
CA ILE A 75 10.44 -10.32 2.42
C ILE A 75 11.59 -11.30 2.15
N LEU A 76 12.77 -10.80 1.80
CA LEU A 76 13.95 -11.62 1.50
C LEU A 76 14.38 -12.42 2.74
N LEU A 77 14.51 -11.75 3.90
CA LEU A 77 14.85 -12.40 5.17
C LEU A 77 13.83 -13.47 5.56
N SER A 78 12.54 -13.18 5.36
CA SER A 78 11.47 -14.15 5.64
C SER A 78 11.56 -15.37 4.71
N LEU A 79 11.90 -15.14 3.43
CA LEU A 79 12.06 -16.21 2.45
C LEU A 79 13.27 -17.10 2.77
N LEU A 80 14.39 -16.49 3.15
CA LEU A 80 15.60 -17.19 3.58
C LEU A 80 15.34 -18.05 4.82
N ALA A 81 14.63 -17.51 5.81
CA ALA A 81 14.27 -18.25 7.02
C ALA A 81 13.32 -19.43 6.74
N PHE A 82 12.40 -19.29 5.78
CA PHE A 82 11.56 -20.38 5.31
C PHE A 82 12.36 -21.44 4.52
N ALA A 83 13.28 -21.01 3.66
CA ALA A 83 14.15 -21.92 2.90
C ALA A 83 15.07 -22.74 3.82
N GLY A 84 15.50 -22.17 4.96
CA GLY A 84 16.24 -22.88 6.00
C GLY A 84 15.40 -23.81 6.87
N GLY A 85 14.09 -23.93 6.62
CA GLY A 85 13.18 -24.81 7.37
C GLY A 85 12.85 -24.32 8.79
N PHE A 86 13.27 -23.12 9.18
CA PHE A 86 13.03 -22.56 10.52
C PHE A 86 11.58 -22.10 10.72
N ILE A 87 10.85 -21.84 9.64
CA ILE A 87 9.53 -21.19 9.67
C ILE A 87 8.53 -22.00 8.84
N ARG A 88 7.31 -22.18 9.37
CA ARG A 88 6.19 -22.78 8.62
C ARG A 88 5.51 -21.78 7.69
N PHE A 89 4.79 -22.27 6.69
CA PHE A 89 4.16 -21.42 5.67
C PHE A 89 3.19 -20.39 6.25
N GLU A 90 2.43 -20.74 7.29
CA GLU A 90 1.48 -19.85 7.96
C GLU A 90 2.20 -18.68 8.64
N GLN A 91 3.35 -18.95 9.26
CA GLN A 91 4.19 -17.95 9.93
C GLN A 91 4.86 -17.02 8.91
N LEU A 92 5.26 -17.54 7.75
CA LEU A 92 5.79 -16.74 6.65
C LEU A 92 4.74 -15.76 6.13
N VAL A 93 3.49 -16.19 5.96
CA VAL A 93 2.38 -15.32 5.55
C VAL A 93 2.06 -14.29 6.64
N GLY A 94 1.97 -14.71 7.90
CA GLY A 94 1.71 -13.83 9.03
C GLY A 94 2.80 -12.77 9.24
N TRP A 95 4.07 -13.14 9.13
CA TRP A 95 5.18 -12.20 9.20
C TRP A 95 5.10 -11.17 8.08
N ARG A 96 4.83 -11.64 6.86
CA ARG A 96 4.63 -10.74 5.72
C ARG A 96 3.50 -9.76 6.00
N LEU A 97 2.33 -10.24 6.42
CA LEU A 97 1.18 -9.42 6.78
C LEU A 97 1.56 -8.34 7.81
N SER A 98 2.25 -8.73 8.88
CA SER A 98 2.69 -7.81 9.93
C SER A 98 3.64 -6.72 9.41
N ALA A 99 4.56 -7.07 8.51
CA ALA A 99 5.51 -6.14 7.92
C ALA A 99 4.82 -5.06 7.08
N PHE A 100 3.81 -5.45 6.28
CA PHE A 100 3.00 -4.48 5.52
C PHE A 100 2.20 -3.56 6.45
N GLY A 101 1.61 -4.12 7.52
CA GLY A 101 0.90 -3.34 8.53
C GLY A 101 1.80 -2.32 9.24
N VAL A 102 2.98 -2.75 9.70
CA VAL A 102 3.98 -1.89 10.35
C VAL A 102 4.50 -0.82 9.40
N ALA A 103 4.76 -1.14 8.13
CA ALA A 103 5.19 -0.16 7.15
C ALA A 103 4.12 0.92 6.91
N GLY A 104 2.84 0.51 6.79
CA GLY A 104 1.72 1.44 6.63
C GLY A 104 1.57 2.34 7.86
N LEU A 105 1.59 1.75 9.05
CA LEU A 105 1.54 2.48 10.32
C LEU A 105 2.74 3.40 10.52
N GLY A 106 3.94 2.99 10.09
CA GLY A 106 5.16 3.79 10.18
C GLY A 106 5.06 5.06 9.33
N ILE A 107 4.58 4.95 8.09
CA ILE A 107 4.33 6.11 7.23
C ILE A 107 3.23 7.00 7.84
N PHE A 108 2.17 6.39 8.36
CA PHE A 108 1.06 7.12 8.99
C PHE A 108 1.52 7.88 10.24
N TRP A 109 2.32 7.24 11.09
CA TRP A 109 2.94 7.85 12.27
C TRP A 109 3.86 9.00 11.89
N PHE A 110 4.69 8.80 10.87
CA PHE A 110 5.59 9.82 10.35
C PHE A 110 4.84 11.05 9.81
N LEU A 111 3.73 10.83 9.11
CA LEU A 111 2.82 11.90 8.66
C LEU A 111 2.14 12.61 9.85
N SER A 112 1.77 11.86 10.89
CA SER A 112 1.14 12.39 12.11
C SER A 112 2.07 13.34 12.86
N GLN A 113 3.34 12.96 13.04
CA GLN A 113 4.32 13.78 13.77
C GLN A 113 4.56 15.15 13.15
N ARG A 114 4.38 15.30 11.83
CA ARG A 114 4.58 16.60 11.17
C ARG A 114 3.35 17.50 11.21
N GLY A 115 2.18 17.00 11.61
CA GLY A 115 0.93 17.79 11.62
C GLY A 115 0.32 18.02 10.23
N TRP A 116 0.77 17.26 9.22
CA TRP A 116 0.30 17.38 7.82
C TRP A 116 -0.98 16.57 7.57
N LEU A 117 -1.58 15.99 8.62
CA LEU A 117 -2.94 15.44 8.64
C LEU A 117 -4.00 16.56 8.59
N ARG A 118 -3.75 17.64 7.85
CA ARG A 118 -4.81 18.58 7.48
C ARG A 118 -5.63 17.92 6.38
N TRP A 119 -6.86 17.54 6.74
CA TRP A 119 -7.98 17.19 5.87
C TRP A 119 -8.41 18.38 4.97
N GLY A 120 -7.45 19.12 4.43
CA GLY A 120 -7.68 20.19 3.47
C GLY A 120 -7.62 19.64 2.04
N ASN A 121 -8.54 20.12 1.21
CA ASN A 121 -8.76 19.69 -0.17
C ASN A 121 -7.45 19.52 -0.97
N PRO A 122 -7.05 18.28 -1.36
CA PRO A 122 -5.80 18.04 -2.09
C PRO A 122 -5.79 18.71 -3.48
N PHE A 123 -6.96 19.05 -4.02
CA PHE A 123 -7.13 19.69 -5.32
C PHE A 123 -6.59 21.12 -5.40
N ARG A 124 -6.42 21.83 -4.27
CA ARG A 124 -5.94 23.22 -4.30
C ARG A 124 -4.44 23.33 -4.62
N LEU A 125 -3.64 22.34 -4.18
CA LEU A 125 -2.20 22.28 -4.43
C LEU A 125 -1.86 21.86 -5.87
N TYR A 126 -2.67 20.97 -6.46
CA TYR A 126 -2.45 20.51 -7.83
C TYR A 126 -2.69 21.62 -8.88
N ARG A 127 -3.63 22.53 -8.63
CA ARG A 127 -3.92 23.66 -9.55
C ARG A 127 -2.78 24.68 -9.60
N ALA A 128 -2.10 24.94 -8.48
CA ALA A 128 -1.00 25.91 -8.42
C ALA A 128 0.24 25.43 -9.20
N ASN A 129 0.61 24.16 -9.06
CA ASN A 129 1.81 23.63 -9.73
C ASN A 129 1.59 23.41 -11.24
N SER A 130 0.38 23.08 -11.68
CA SER A 130 0.09 22.99 -13.12
C SER A 130 0.18 24.36 -13.81
N CYS A 131 -0.33 25.43 -13.19
CA CYS A 131 -0.25 26.79 -13.78
C CYS A 131 1.20 27.27 -13.94
N ALA A 132 2.06 27.01 -12.95
CA ALA A 132 3.49 27.33 -13.03
C ALA A 132 4.22 26.55 -14.15
N LYS A 133 3.84 25.28 -14.37
CA LYS A 133 4.43 24.43 -15.42
C LYS A 133 4.08 24.90 -16.83
N TRP A 134 2.83 25.35 -17.03
CA TRP A 134 2.38 25.94 -18.30
C TRP A 134 3.04 27.31 -18.58
N TRP A 135 3.27 28.12 -17.54
CA TRP A 135 3.98 29.40 -17.68
C TRP A 135 5.46 29.21 -18.09
N PHE A 136 6.14 28.24 -17.49
CA PHE A 136 7.51 27.89 -17.87
C PHE A 136 7.61 27.33 -19.30
N MET A 137 6.65 26.48 -19.72
CA MET A 137 6.59 25.98 -21.10
C MET A 137 6.26 27.09 -22.12
N ALA A 138 5.38 28.03 -21.78
CA ALA A 138 5.07 29.18 -22.63
C ALA A 138 6.27 30.13 -22.76
N ALA A 139 7.02 30.37 -21.68
CA ALA A 139 8.24 31.19 -21.72
C ALA A 139 9.34 30.54 -22.58
N LEU A 140 9.51 29.21 -22.52
CA LEU A 140 10.44 28.46 -23.36
C LEU A 140 10.07 28.49 -24.85
N LEU A 141 8.77 28.43 -25.17
CA LEU A 141 8.29 28.55 -26.55
C LEU A 141 8.45 29.97 -27.11
N CYS A 142 8.39 31.00 -26.25
CA CYS A 142 8.54 32.40 -26.65
C CYS A 142 10.01 32.83 -26.82
N TRP A 143 10.96 32.08 -26.26
CA TRP A 143 12.40 32.33 -26.41
C TRP A 143 13.04 31.55 -27.58
N ALA A 144 12.29 30.64 -28.21
CA ALA A 144 12.75 29.76 -29.29
C ALA A 144 12.25 30.16 -30.69
N GLY A 145 11.60 31.33 -30.83
CA GLY A 145 11.18 31.92 -32.10
C GLY A 145 11.71 33.33 -32.24
#